data_AF-A0A923ZGP5-F1
#
_entry.id   AF-A0A923ZGP5-F1
#
_cell.length_a   1.000
_cell.length_b   1.000
_cell.length_c   1.000
_cell.angle_alpha   90.00
_cell.angle_beta   90.00
_cell.angle_gamma   90.00
#
_symmetry.space_group_name_H-M   'P 1'
#
loop_
_entity.id
_entity.type
_entity.pdbx_description
1 polymer ?
#
loop_
_entity_poly.entity_id
_entity_poly.type
_entity_poly.pdbx_seq_one_letter_code
_entity_poly.pdbx_strand_id
1 'polypeptide(L)'
;MTRRKYEWQTTLAVIALTLLAQPVMAAPWADVGDRQLRMDVEILKSAGIIRGPVNSWPLPWAQIDNGIDSIGDVPLAPHVATALARVRALSDRARLTSSKQITVAATNRTQLVRDFGGGTREHFDALYHGEIDTGAFFVSYGAGYR
;
A
#
# COMPACT_ATOMS: atom_id res chain seq x y z
N MET A 1 15.98 45.85 -21.22
CA MET A 1 15.82 45.77 -19.75
C MET A 1 14.32 45.55 -19.43
N THR A 2 13.79 44.35 -19.73
CA THR A 2 12.32 44.08 -19.69
C THR A 2 11.93 42.69 -19.16
N ARG A 3 12.88 41.81 -18.81
CA ARG A 3 12.61 40.42 -18.35
C ARG A 3 11.86 40.32 -17.01
N ARG A 4 12.06 41.30 -16.10
CA ARG A 4 11.59 41.24 -14.71
C ARG A 4 10.06 41.26 -14.52
N LYS A 5 9.29 41.71 -15.52
CA LYS A 5 7.82 41.84 -15.41
C LYS A 5 7.06 40.54 -15.66
N TYR A 6 7.64 39.58 -16.38
CA TYR A 6 6.97 38.31 -16.72
C TYR A 6 7.29 37.18 -15.74
N GLU A 7 8.35 37.30 -14.94
CA GLU A 7 8.76 36.30 -13.95
C GLU A 7 7.67 36.06 -12.88
N TRP A 8 6.95 37.11 -12.49
CA TRP A 8 5.87 37.05 -11.50
C TRP A 8 4.60 36.39 -12.05
N GLN A 9 4.35 36.55 -13.36
CA GLN A 9 3.24 35.89 -14.05
C GLN A 9 3.52 34.38 -14.17
N THR A 10 4.77 34.01 -14.49
CA THR A 10 5.17 32.60 -14.57
C THR A 10 5.17 31.90 -13.22
N THR A 11 5.61 32.56 -12.13
CA THR A 11 5.55 31.96 -10.80
C THR A 11 4.11 31.78 -10.33
N LEU A 12 3.23 32.75 -10.56
CA LEU A 12 1.80 32.62 -10.24
C LEU A 12 1.13 31.49 -11.04
N ALA A 13 1.46 31.34 -12.33
CA ALA A 13 0.93 30.26 -13.16
C ALA A 13 1.41 28.87 -12.68
N VAL A 14 2.68 28.74 -12.30
CA VAL A 14 3.22 27.47 -11.75
C VAL A 14 2.57 27.13 -10.41
N ILE A 15 2.39 28.13 -9.52
CA ILE A 15 1.70 27.93 -8.25
C ILE A 15 0.25 27.48 -8.49
N ALA A 16 -0.49 28.17 -9.36
CA ALA A 16 -1.86 27.79 -9.71
C ALA A 16 -1.94 26.36 -10.28
N LEU A 17 -0.97 25.97 -11.12
CA LEU A 17 -0.90 24.61 -11.66
C LEU A 17 -0.63 23.55 -10.58
N THR A 18 0.23 23.85 -9.60
CA THR A 18 0.49 22.93 -8.48
C THR A 18 -0.68 22.77 -7.53
N LEU A 19 -1.53 23.79 -7.36
CA LEU A 19 -2.74 23.70 -6.53
C LEU A 19 -3.84 22.82 -7.17
N LEU A 20 -3.77 22.60 -8.49
CA LEU A 20 -4.69 21.71 -9.22
C LEU A 20 -4.26 20.23 -9.16
N ALA A 21 -3.07 19.92 -8.64
CA ALA A 21 -2.60 18.56 -8.51
C ALA A 21 -3.36 17.84 -7.38
N GLN A 22 -4.07 16.76 -7.70
CA GLN A 22 -4.69 15.93 -6.69
C GLN A 22 -3.67 14.95 -6.09
N PRO A 23 -3.67 14.77 -4.75
CA PRO A 23 -2.84 13.77 -4.10
C PRO A 23 -3.26 12.37 -4.54
N VAL A 24 -2.35 11.61 -5.17
CA VAL A 24 -2.57 10.20 -5.49
C VAL A 24 -2.09 9.33 -4.33
N MET A 25 -3.00 8.92 -3.45
CA MET A 25 -2.61 8.03 -2.34
C MET A 25 -2.10 6.70 -2.89
N ALA A 26 -0.85 6.35 -2.55
CA ALA A 26 -0.31 5.06 -2.91
C ALA A 26 -1.11 3.97 -2.17
N ALA A 27 -1.73 3.05 -2.91
CA ALA A 27 -2.41 1.94 -2.28
C ALA A 27 -1.39 1.03 -1.58
N PRO A 28 -1.74 0.46 -0.41
CA PRO A 28 -0.87 -0.48 0.27
C PRO A 28 -0.49 -1.64 -0.65
N TRP A 29 0.63 -2.28 -0.36
CA TRP A 29 1.11 -3.42 -1.12
C TRP A 29 0.53 -4.71 -0.57
N ALA A 30 0.16 -5.63 -1.46
CA ALA A 30 -0.19 -6.99 -1.09
C ALA A 30 1.07 -7.74 -0.64
N ASP A 31 0.98 -8.38 0.53
CA ASP A 31 2.12 -9.05 1.15
C ASP A 31 2.67 -10.20 0.28
N VAL A 32 4.00 -10.21 0.12
CA VAL A 32 4.75 -11.24 -0.58
C VAL A 32 4.76 -12.55 0.22
N GLY A 33 4.39 -12.57 1.50
CA GLY A 33 4.32 -13.77 2.33
C GLY A 33 3.09 -14.65 2.11
N ASP A 34 1.96 -14.08 1.66
CA ASP A 34 0.68 -14.78 1.66
C ASP A 34 0.51 -15.68 0.41
N ARG A 35 0.78 -16.98 0.58
CA ARG A 35 0.57 -17.99 -0.48
C ARG A 35 -0.90 -18.15 -0.86
N GLN A 36 -1.82 -17.97 0.08
CA GLN A 36 -3.25 -18.12 -0.17
C GLN A 36 -3.74 -16.97 -1.05
N LEU A 37 -3.31 -15.74 -0.74
CA LEU A 37 -3.61 -14.56 -1.55
C LEU A 37 -3.13 -14.72 -2.99
N ARG A 38 -1.91 -15.25 -3.20
CA ARG A 38 -1.41 -15.52 -4.56
C ARG A 38 -2.31 -16.48 -5.33
N MET A 39 -2.70 -17.58 -4.69
CA MET A 39 -3.56 -18.57 -5.32
C MET A 39 -4.91 -17.97 -5.68
N ASP A 40 -5.49 -17.18 -4.76
CA ASP A 40 -6.78 -16.52 -4.99
C ASP A 40 -6.68 -15.51 -6.13
N VAL A 41 -5.62 -14.71 -6.20
CA VAL A 41 -5.37 -13.76 -7.31
C VAL A 41 -5.22 -14.49 -8.65
N GLU A 42 -4.53 -15.62 -8.70
CA GLU A 42 -4.42 -16.43 -9.93
C GLU A 42 -5.78 -17.03 -10.34
N ILE A 43 -6.60 -17.50 -9.39
CA ILE A 43 -7.97 -17.94 -9.66
C ILE A 43 -8.78 -16.80 -10.25
N LEU A 44 -8.74 -15.62 -9.65
CA LEU A 44 -9.45 -14.43 -10.13
C LEU A 44 -8.98 -14.00 -11.52
N LYS A 45 -7.67 -14.06 -11.80
CA LYS A 45 -7.14 -13.82 -13.14
C LYS A 45 -7.62 -14.86 -14.15
N SER A 46 -7.63 -16.15 -13.78
CA SER A 46 -8.12 -17.23 -14.64
C SER A 46 -9.60 -17.05 -15.00
N ALA A 47 -10.39 -16.46 -14.10
CA ALA A 47 -11.79 -16.10 -14.31
C ALA A 47 -11.97 -14.78 -15.09
N GLY A 48 -10.89 -14.11 -15.49
CA GLY A 48 -10.94 -12.84 -16.23
C GLY A 48 -11.28 -11.61 -15.37
N ILE A 49 -11.35 -11.76 -14.05
CA ILE A 49 -11.70 -10.68 -13.11
C ILE A 49 -10.55 -9.68 -12.99
N ILE A 50 -9.34 -10.19 -12.73
CA ILE A 50 -8.14 -9.36 -12.64
C ILE A 50 -7.45 -9.40 -13.99
N ARG A 51 -7.18 -8.21 -14.53
CA ARG A 51 -6.49 -8.03 -15.82
C ARG A 51 -5.07 -7.53 -15.59
N GLY A 52 -4.14 -8.00 -16.44
CA GLY A 52 -2.73 -7.61 -16.40
C GLY A 52 -1.80 -8.64 -15.73
N PRO A 53 -0.53 -8.28 -15.52
CA PRO A 53 0.45 -9.16 -14.89
C PRO A 53 0.17 -9.31 -13.39
N VAL A 54 0.00 -10.56 -12.93
CA VAL A 54 -0.15 -10.91 -11.49
C VAL A 54 0.97 -11.82 -10.97
N ASN A 55 1.94 -12.12 -11.83
CA ASN A 55 3.11 -12.94 -11.52
C ASN A 55 4.25 -12.12 -10.88
N SER A 56 4.18 -10.78 -10.93
CA SER A 56 5.16 -9.89 -10.36
C SER A 56 4.67 -9.40 -8.99
N TRP A 57 5.26 -9.96 -7.94
CA TRP A 57 5.03 -9.56 -6.55
C TRP A 57 6.17 -8.65 -6.07
N PRO A 58 5.92 -7.67 -5.20
CA PRO A 58 4.64 -7.29 -4.59
C PRO A 58 3.66 -6.62 -5.56
N LEU A 59 2.37 -6.77 -5.32
CA LEU A 59 1.30 -6.25 -6.19
C LEU A 59 0.51 -5.17 -5.45
N PRO A 60 0.24 -3.99 -6.04
CA PRO A 60 -0.53 -2.94 -5.36
C PRO A 60 -1.98 -3.35 -5.15
N TRP A 61 -2.55 -3.11 -3.96
CA TRP A 61 -3.97 -3.41 -3.70
C TRP A 61 -4.90 -2.70 -4.68
N ALA A 62 -4.56 -1.49 -5.13
CA ALA A 62 -5.31 -0.77 -6.16
C ALA A 62 -5.48 -1.58 -7.46
N GLN A 63 -4.48 -2.36 -7.88
CA GLN A 63 -4.60 -3.17 -9.09
C GLN A 63 -5.60 -4.32 -8.90
N ILE A 64 -5.59 -4.94 -7.72
CA ILE A 64 -6.50 -6.03 -7.35
C ILE A 64 -7.93 -5.49 -7.24
N ASP A 65 -8.11 -4.40 -6.50
CA ASP A 65 -9.39 -3.76 -6.22
C ASP A 65 -10.06 -3.28 -7.51
N ASN A 66 -9.31 -2.65 -8.43
CA ASN A 66 -9.84 -2.25 -9.73
C ASN A 66 -10.43 -3.42 -10.53
N GLY A 67 -9.83 -4.61 -10.44
CA GLY A 67 -10.36 -5.82 -11.09
C GLY A 67 -11.64 -6.29 -10.42
N ILE A 68 -11.64 -6.35 -9.09
CA ILE A 68 -12.75 -6.85 -8.27
C ILE A 68 -13.98 -5.93 -8.34
N ASP A 69 -13.77 -4.62 -8.30
CA ASP A 69 -14.83 -3.60 -8.34
C ASP A 69 -15.48 -3.51 -9.73
N SER A 70 -14.76 -3.95 -10.77
CA SER A 70 -15.29 -4.00 -12.14
C SER A 70 -16.25 -5.18 -12.39
N ILE A 71 -16.37 -6.11 -11.42
CA ILE A 71 -17.32 -7.22 -11.51
C ILE A 71 -18.73 -6.71 -11.19
N GLY A 72 -19.61 -6.73 -12.18
CA GLY A 72 -21.06 -6.54 -11.97
C GLY A 72 -21.71 -7.77 -11.32
N ASP A 73 -23.05 -7.85 -11.38
CA ASP A 73 -23.81 -8.99 -10.83
C ASP A 73 -23.76 -10.21 -11.77
N VAL A 74 -22.55 -10.70 -12.03
CA VAL A 74 -22.29 -11.85 -12.91
C VAL A 74 -22.26 -13.12 -12.06
N PRO A 75 -22.99 -14.20 -12.46
CA PRO A 75 -22.90 -15.47 -11.77
C PRO A 75 -21.49 -16.06 -11.85
N LEU A 76 -20.82 -16.15 -10.71
CA LEU A 76 -19.47 -16.70 -10.57
C LEU A 76 -19.51 -18.18 -10.20
N ALA A 77 -18.52 -18.95 -10.66
CA ALA A 77 -18.34 -20.32 -10.19
C ALA A 77 -18.06 -20.33 -8.67
N PRO A 78 -18.51 -21.36 -7.92
CA PRO A 78 -18.43 -21.35 -6.44
C PRO A 78 -17.02 -21.12 -5.89
N HIS A 79 -16.01 -21.71 -6.53
CA HIS A 79 -14.60 -21.56 -6.14
C HIS A 79 -14.08 -20.12 -6.38
N VAL A 80 -14.51 -19.46 -7.45
CA VAL A 80 -14.15 -18.06 -7.77
C VAL A 80 -14.81 -17.11 -6.78
N ALA A 81 -16.09 -17.34 -6.45
CA ALA A 81 -16.80 -16.53 -5.47
C ALA A 81 -16.15 -16.61 -4.07
N THR A 82 -15.67 -17.79 -3.69
CA THR A 82 -14.99 -17.96 -2.39
C THR A 82 -13.61 -17.29 -2.38
N ALA A 83 -12.85 -17.39 -3.48
CA ALA A 83 -11.59 -16.65 -3.63
C ALA A 83 -11.82 -15.13 -3.57
N LEU A 84 -12.83 -14.64 -4.28
CA LEU A 84 -13.23 -13.24 -4.29
C LEU A 84 -13.55 -12.72 -2.88
N ALA A 85 -14.34 -13.48 -2.10
CA ALA A 85 -14.69 -13.12 -0.73
C ALA A 85 -13.45 -13.03 0.18
N ARG A 86 -12.49 -13.95 0.05
CA ARG A 86 -11.24 -13.90 0.82
C ARG A 86 -10.39 -12.70 0.46
N VAL A 87 -10.23 -12.42 -0.84
CA VAL A 87 -9.42 -11.28 -1.31
C VAL A 87 -10.04 -9.95 -0.87
N ARG A 88 -11.37 -9.80 -0.95
CA ARG A 88 -12.08 -8.63 -0.43
C ARG A 88 -11.81 -8.42 1.07
N ALA A 89 -11.95 -9.48 1.87
CA ALA A 89 -11.70 -9.41 3.30
C ALA A 89 -10.24 -9.04 3.63
N LEU A 90 -9.26 -9.44 2.81
CA LEU A 90 -7.86 -9.05 2.96
C LEU A 90 -7.62 -7.60 2.53
N SER A 91 -8.22 -7.15 1.42
CA SER A 91 -8.14 -5.75 0.96
C SER A 91 -8.72 -4.79 2.01
N ASP A 92 -9.88 -5.12 2.58
CA ASP A 92 -10.51 -4.31 3.64
C ASP A 92 -9.61 -4.16 4.86
N ARG A 93 -8.93 -5.25 5.27
CA ARG A 93 -7.95 -5.19 6.37
C ARG A 93 -6.73 -4.35 6.01
N ALA A 94 -6.20 -4.50 4.79
CA ALA A 94 -5.05 -3.74 4.33
C ALA A 94 -5.33 -2.23 4.28
N ARG A 95 -6.55 -1.83 3.88
CA ARG A 95 -7.02 -0.44 3.91
C ARG A 95 -7.06 0.14 5.32
N LEU A 96 -7.45 -0.66 6.31
CA LEU A 96 -7.44 -0.25 7.72
C LEU A 96 -6.01 -0.10 8.27
N THR A 97 -5.09 -1.00 7.90
CA THR A 97 -3.69 -0.98 8.36
C THR A 97 -2.85 0.12 7.73
N SER A 98 -3.12 0.52 6.48
CA SER A 98 -2.35 1.53 5.74
C SER A 98 -2.23 2.90 6.42
N SER A 99 -3.00 3.16 7.49
CA SER A 99 -2.92 4.41 8.25
C SER A 99 -2.23 4.29 9.62
N LYS A 100 -1.97 3.07 10.15
CA LYS A 100 -1.46 2.85 11.51
C LYS A 100 -0.74 1.49 11.65
N GLN A 101 0.59 1.49 11.73
CA GLN A 101 1.36 0.28 12.04
C GLN A 101 1.81 0.27 13.51
N ILE A 102 1.46 -0.77 14.27
CA ILE A 102 1.89 -0.93 15.67
C ILE A 102 2.62 -2.26 15.77
N THR A 103 3.93 -2.22 16.00
CA THR A 103 4.77 -3.43 16.10
C THR A 103 5.12 -3.69 17.57
N VAL A 104 4.62 -4.80 18.13
CA VAL A 104 4.95 -5.24 19.49
C VAL A 104 5.70 -6.57 19.38
N ALA A 105 6.98 -6.59 19.76
CA ALA A 105 7.81 -7.79 19.71
C ALA A 105 8.23 -8.20 21.12
N ALA A 106 7.78 -9.38 21.57
CA ALA A 106 8.26 -10.02 22.79
C ALA A 106 8.79 -11.40 22.40
N THR A 107 10.11 -11.57 22.35
CA THR A 107 10.70 -12.85 21.92
C THR A 107 11.83 -13.29 22.85
N ASN A 108 11.87 -14.58 23.19
CA ASN A 108 12.96 -15.22 23.94
C ASN A 108 14.03 -15.82 23.00
N ARG A 109 13.95 -15.55 21.68
CA ARG A 109 14.97 -15.92 20.69
C ARG A 109 15.07 -14.85 19.61
N THR A 110 16.28 -14.34 19.43
CA THR A 110 16.68 -13.27 18.52
C THR A 110 16.09 -13.47 17.11
N GLN A 111 15.06 -12.71 16.75
CA GLN A 111 14.55 -12.70 15.39
C GLN A 111 15.36 -11.66 14.60
N LEU A 112 16.26 -12.15 13.75
CA LEU A 112 16.99 -11.33 12.77
C LEU A 112 16.00 -10.82 11.71
N VAL A 113 15.37 -9.67 11.93
CA VAL A 113 14.97 -8.80 10.83
C VAL A 113 15.97 -7.65 10.81
N ARG A 114 16.89 -7.69 9.85
CA ARG A 114 17.86 -6.61 9.63
C ARG A 114 17.16 -5.51 8.83
N ASP A 115 16.77 -4.44 9.50
CA ASP A 115 16.63 -3.13 8.87
C ASP A 115 18.00 -2.43 8.89
N PHE A 116 18.26 -1.56 7.91
CA PHE A 116 19.54 -0.91 7.63
C PHE A 116 19.87 0.25 8.59
N GLY A 117 19.51 0.12 9.87
CA GLY A 117 19.66 1.17 10.86
C GLY A 117 19.79 0.67 12.28
N GLY A 118 21.02 0.32 12.68
CA GLY A 118 21.41 0.22 14.10
C GLY A 118 21.12 -1.12 14.76
N GLY A 119 22.15 -1.96 14.87
CA GLY A 119 22.08 -3.15 15.71
C GLY A 119 22.05 -2.77 17.19
N THR A 120 21.27 -3.47 18.00
CA THR A 120 21.55 -3.61 19.44
C THR A 120 20.96 -4.91 20.00
N ARG A 121 21.51 -5.33 21.14
CA ARG A 121 21.36 -6.60 21.85
C ARG A 121 20.60 -6.35 23.15
N GLU A 122 19.28 -6.27 23.16
CA GLU A 122 18.50 -6.24 24.42
C GLU A 122 17.15 -6.99 24.32
N HIS A 123 16.55 -7.30 25.48
CA HIS A 123 15.57 -8.37 25.69
C HIS A 123 14.09 -7.96 25.53
N PHE A 124 13.78 -6.71 25.21
CA PHE A 124 12.42 -6.23 24.96
C PHE A 124 12.46 -4.98 24.06
N ASP A 125 11.70 -4.98 22.96
CA ASP A 125 11.62 -3.85 22.03
C ASP A 125 10.15 -3.53 21.73
N ALA A 126 9.74 -2.27 21.94
CA ALA A 126 8.43 -1.77 21.52
C ALA A 126 8.61 -0.64 20.51
N LEU A 127 8.14 -0.84 19.27
CA LEU A 127 8.26 0.13 18.18
C LEU A 127 6.87 0.55 17.70
N TYR A 128 6.58 1.85 17.85
CA TYR A 128 5.40 2.47 17.26
C TYR A 128 5.81 3.24 16.02
N HIS A 129 5.16 2.96 14.88
CA HIS A 129 5.47 3.62 13.60
C HIS A 129 4.18 4.04 12.89
N GLY A 130 3.99 5.34 12.72
CA GLY A 130 2.92 5.88 11.89
C GLY A 130 3.47 6.39 10.59
N GLU A 131 2.75 6.11 9.51
CA GLU A 131 3.06 6.61 8.19
C GLU A 131 1.86 7.39 7.66
N ILE A 132 2.13 8.57 7.12
CA ILE A 132 1.16 9.40 6.44
C ILE A 132 1.65 9.55 5.01
N ASP A 133 1.01 8.81 4.11
CA ASP A 133 1.09 9.06 2.68
C ASP A 133 0.06 10.14 2.33
N THR A 134 0.41 11.11 1.49
CA THR A 134 -0.56 12.06 0.92
C THR A 134 -0.38 12.13 -0.59
N GLY A 135 0.21 11.11 -1.22
CA GLY A 135 0.50 11.04 -2.65
C GLY A 135 1.55 12.01 -3.22
N ALA A 136 1.70 13.19 -2.63
CA ALA A 136 2.72 14.19 -2.97
C ALA A 136 3.90 14.20 -1.99
N PHE A 137 3.67 13.75 -0.76
CA PHE A 137 4.68 13.66 0.27
C PHE A 137 4.43 12.45 1.18
N PHE A 138 5.53 11.88 1.64
CA PHE A 138 5.60 10.75 2.55
C PHE A 138 6.16 11.25 3.88
N VAL A 139 5.42 11.07 4.97
CA VAL A 139 5.87 11.42 6.32
C VAL A 139 5.76 10.20 7.21
N SER A 140 6.90 9.68 7.65
CA SER A 140 6.97 8.63 8.65
C SER A 140 7.35 9.19 10.02
N TYR A 141 6.60 8.84 11.06
CA TYR A 141 6.94 9.15 12.45
C TYR A 141 7.05 7.87 13.26
N GLY A 142 8.11 7.72 14.05
CA GLY A 142 8.34 6.52 14.83
C GLY A 142 8.84 6.84 16.23
N ALA A 143 8.39 6.09 17.21
CA ALA A 143 8.89 6.10 18.58
C ALA A 143 9.23 4.67 19.00
N GLY A 144 10.48 4.44 19.41
CA GLY A 144 10.94 3.16 19.92
C GLY A 144 11.26 3.26 21.40
N TYR A 145 10.84 2.27 22.18
CA TYR A 145 11.18 2.09 23.58
C TYR A 145 12.04 0.83 23.75
N ARG A 146 13.14 0.97 24.49
CA ARG A 146 14.09 -0.07 24.87
C ARG A 146 13.91 -0.41 26.36
#